data_AF-A0A4R6KH23-F1
#
_entry.id   AF-A0A4R6KH23-F1
#
_cell.length_a   1.000
_cell.length_b   1.000
_cell.length_c   1.000
_cell.angle_alpha   90.00
_cell.angle_beta   90.00
_cell.angle_gamma   90.00
#
_symmetry.space_group_name_H-M   'P 1'
#
loop_
_entity.id
_entity.type
_entity.pdbx_description
1 polymer ?
#
loop_
_entity_poly.entity_id
_entity_poly.type
_entity_poly.pdbx_seq_one_letter_code
_entity_poly.pdbx_strand_id
1 'polypeptide(L)'
;MKLRRRMTIAGGGLLLALMTAVVPASAEPLEHVHFEDSGTGVIEDFCGAGIAVNFDFHVEGSFQVRAIGPDGLVYFQENSHLTNTLTNPANGEFVTHVLNILNKDRKVTDNGDGTLTIMVGETGGDRWYDSDGKVVFKDGGSVWFEVLVDHNGTPTDPSDDEFIEFLGDVKVTGHEATLTDDNFCDRILSVIG
;
A
#
# COMPACT_ATOMS: atom_id res chain seq x y z
N MET A 1 -40.15 -41.22 -65.99
CA MET A 1 -40.34 -42.59 -65.45
C MET A 1 -39.42 -42.77 -64.24
N LYS A 2 -39.99 -43.09 -63.05
CA LYS A 2 -39.41 -43.91 -61.95
C LYS A 2 -38.07 -43.47 -61.31
N LEU A 3 -37.84 -43.51 -60.00
CA LEU A 3 -38.62 -43.92 -58.83
C LEU A 3 -37.78 -43.56 -57.58
N ARG A 4 -38.47 -43.23 -56.49
CA ARG A 4 -38.00 -43.26 -55.10
C ARG A 4 -37.09 -44.47 -54.78
N ARG A 5 -36.16 -44.30 -53.82
CA ARG A 5 -36.16 -45.11 -52.58
C ARG A 5 -35.26 -44.53 -51.48
N ARG A 6 -35.84 -44.49 -50.27
CA ARG A 6 -35.20 -44.30 -48.97
C ARG A 6 -34.37 -45.54 -48.61
N MET A 7 -33.27 -45.37 -47.87
CA MET A 7 -32.80 -46.35 -46.89
C MET A 7 -32.28 -45.62 -45.65
N THR A 8 -32.99 -45.85 -44.55
CA THR A 8 -32.57 -45.66 -43.15
C THR A 8 -31.66 -46.84 -42.76
N ILE A 9 -30.68 -46.61 -41.88
CA ILE A 9 -30.09 -47.50 -40.83
C ILE A 9 -28.92 -46.67 -40.24
N ALA A 10 -29.07 -46.04 -39.07
CA ALA A 10 -28.92 -46.56 -37.70
C ALA A 10 -27.49 -46.35 -37.14
N GLY A 11 -27.39 -45.77 -35.95
CA GLY A 11 -26.21 -45.92 -35.11
C GLY A 11 -25.80 -44.67 -34.31
N GLY A 12 -26.00 -44.74 -33.00
CA GLY A 12 -25.03 -44.19 -32.03
C GLY A 12 -25.31 -42.76 -31.56
N GLY A 13 -25.55 -42.63 -30.25
CA GLY A 13 -25.84 -41.36 -29.60
C GLY A 13 -24.65 -40.41 -29.51
N LEU A 14 -24.93 -39.20 -29.05
CA LEU A 14 -24.06 -38.50 -28.11
C LEU A 14 -24.95 -37.55 -27.28
N LEU A 15 -25.11 -37.88 -26.00
CA LEU A 15 -25.49 -36.91 -24.99
C LEU A 15 -24.40 -35.84 -25.00
N LEU A 16 -24.73 -34.60 -25.38
CA LEU A 16 -23.84 -33.46 -25.12
C LEU A 16 -23.78 -33.28 -23.60
N ALA A 17 -22.77 -33.89 -22.98
CA ALA A 17 -22.32 -33.49 -21.66
C ALA A 17 -21.79 -32.06 -21.79
N LEU A 18 -22.55 -31.09 -21.27
CA LEU A 18 -22.05 -29.75 -20.95
C LEU A 18 -20.94 -29.94 -19.91
N MET A 19 -19.70 -30.11 -20.38
CA MET A 19 -18.55 -29.91 -19.53
C MET A 19 -18.45 -28.41 -19.27
N THR A 20 -19.01 -27.97 -18.15
CA THR A 20 -18.58 -26.73 -17.52
C THR A 20 -17.12 -26.95 -17.13
N ALA A 21 -16.20 -26.53 -17.99
CA ALA A 21 -14.82 -26.37 -17.59
C ALA A 21 -14.81 -25.31 -16.50
N VAL A 22 -14.75 -25.75 -15.24
CA VAL A 22 -14.41 -24.87 -14.12
C VAL A 22 -12.93 -24.57 -14.34
N VAL A 23 -12.66 -23.46 -15.03
CA VAL A 23 -11.31 -22.89 -15.04
C VAL A 23 -11.04 -22.55 -13.58
N PRO A 24 -9.99 -23.10 -12.94
CA PRO A 24 -9.62 -22.62 -11.62
C PRO A 24 -9.32 -21.13 -11.80
N ALA A 25 -10.05 -20.28 -11.08
CA ALA A 25 -9.68 -18.88 -10.94
C ALA A 25 -8.29 -18.90 -10.29
N SER A 26 -7.25 -18.72 -11.11
CA SER A 26 -5.88 -18.60 -10.62
C SER A 26 -5.80 -17.25 -9.95
N ALA A 27 -6.09 -17.22 -8.65
CA ALA A 27 -5.87 -16.06 -7.80
C ALA A 27 -4.37 -15.93 -7.48
N GLU A 28 -3.55 -15.91 -8.53
CA GLU A 28 -2.14 -15.52 -8.43
C GLU A 28 -2.10 -13.99 -8.26
N PRO A 29 -1.29 -13.45 -7.35
CA PRO A 29 -1.13 -12.00 -7.24
C PRO A 29 -0.75 -11.41 -8.59
N LEU A 30 -1.43 -10.33 -8.99
CA LEU A 30 -1.12 -9.60 -10.23
C LEU A 30 0.32 -9.09 -10.19
N GLU A 31 0.74 -8.67 -9.00
CA GLU A 31 2.11 -8.29 -8.72
C GLU A 31 2.45 -8.62 -7.27
N HIS A 32 3.70 -9.01 -7.05
CA HIS A 32 4.29 -9.13 -5.72
C HIS A 32 5.78 -8.87 -5.83
N VAL A 33 6.20 -7.71 -5.31
CA VAL A 33 7.58 -7.24 -5.42
C VAL A 33 8.11 -6.96 -4.02
N HIS A 34 9.36 -7.37 -3.78
CA HIS A 34 10.15 -6.90 -2.65
C HIS A 34 11.03 -5.76 -3.12
N PHE A 35 11.17 -4.75 -2.27
CA PHE A 35 12.06 -3.62 -2.54
C PHE A 35 12.96 -3.36 -1.34
N GLU A 36 14.09 -2.75 -1.64
CA GLU A 36 15.10 -2.31 -0.69
C GLU A 36 15.69 -1.01 -1.25
N ASP A 37 15.80 0.02 -0.41
CA ASP A 37 16.44 1.27 -0.76
C ASP A 37 17.23 1.80 0.45
N SER A 38 18.24 2.60 0.19
CA SER A 38 19.04 3.24 1.22
C SER A 38 19.64 4.54 0.73
N GLY A 39 19.88 5.46 1.64
CA GLY A 39 20.40 6.76 1.29
C GLY A 39 21.05 7.45 2.46
N THR A 40 21.92 8.38 2.12
CA THR A 40 22.56 9.28 3.08
C THR A 40 22.42 10.72 2.60
N GLY A 41 22.47 11.66 3.53
CA GLY A 41 22.42 13.07 3.18
C GLY A 41 22.50 13.97 4.40
N VAL A 42 22.25 15.25 4.16
CA VAL A 42 22.28 16.28 5.18
C VAL A 42 20.98 17.06 5.12
N ILE A 43 20.34 17.23 6.27
CA ILE A 43 19.26 18.18 6.46
C ILE A 43 19.90 19.44 7.03
N GLU A 44 19.97 20.47 6.19
CA GLU A 44 20.35 21.81 6.62
C GLU A 44 19.20 22.41 7.44
N ASP A 45 19.54 23.13 8.51
CA ASP A 45 18.58 23.80 9.39
C ASP A 45 17.49 22.85 9.94
N PHE A 46 17.93 21.73 10.52
CA PHE A 46 17.03 20.71 11.07
C PHE A 46 16.11 21.32 12.13
N CYS A 47 14.80 21.12 11.97
CA CYS A 47 13.76 21.70 12.82
C CYS A 47 13.80 23.24 12.94
N GLY A 48 14.45 23.95 12.02
CA GLY A 48 14.61 25.42 12.09
C GLY A 48 15.56 25.88 13.20
N ALA A 49 16.38 24.97 13.76
CA ALA A 49 17.27 25.24 14.89
C ALA A 49 18.66 25.78 14.46
N GLY A 50 18.90 25.94 13.16
CA GLY A 50 20.19 26.37 12.61
C GLY A 50 21.29 25.32 12.70
N ILE A 51 20.94 24.06 12.95
CA ILE A 51 21.88 22.93 13.00
C ILE A 51 21.79 22.09 11.72
N ALA A 52 22.92 21.54 11.30
CA ALA A 52 22.94 20.52 10.25
C ALA A 52 22.85 19.13 10.88
N VAL A 53 22.06 18.24 10.30
CA VAL A 53 21.92 16.84 10.74
C VAL A 53 22.17 15.92 9.57
N ASN A 54 23.08 14.97 9.74
CA ASN A 54 23.30 13.91 8.77
C ASN A 54 22.24 12.82 8.97
N PHE A 55 21.65 12.33 7.88
CA PHE A 55 20.79 11.15 7.91
C PHE A 55 21.44 9.99 7.16
N ASP A 56 21.16 8.78 7.63
CA ASP A 56 21.50 7.52 7.00
C ASP A 56 20.29 6.60 7.18
N PHE A 57 19.58 6.33 6.08
CA PHE A 57 18.38 5.51 6.10
C PHE A 57 18.54 4.24 5.27
N HIS A 58 17.83 3.23 5.71
CA HIS A 58 17.59 1.98 5.01
C HIS A 58 16.11 1.65 5.13
N VAL A 59 15.48 1.33 4.02
CA VAL A 59 14.09 0.91 3.96
C VAL A 59 13.97 -0.37 3.16
N GLU A 60 13.19 -1.31 3.68
CA GLU A 60 12.83 -2.54 3.00
C GLU A 60 11.33 -2.77 3.10
N GLY A 61 10.77 -3.46 2.11
CA GLY A 61 9.34 -3.70 2.10
C GLY A 61 8.88 -4.66 1.03
N SER A 62 7.56 -4.79 0.94
CA SER A 62 6.93 -5.47 -0.18
C SER A 62 5.66 -4.76 -0.60
N PHE A 63 5.41 -4.79 -1.91
CA PHE A 63 4.20 -4.32 -2.55
C PHE A 63 3.49 -5.49 -3.20
N GLN A 64 2.17 -5.55 -3.05
CA GLN A 64 1.33 -6.61 -3.57
C GLN A 64 0.07 -6.05 -4.20
N VAL A 65 -0.26 -6.58 -5.37
CA VAL A 65 -1.47 -6.24 -6.13
C VAL A 65 -2.26 -7.50 -6.38
N ARG A 66 -3.55 -7.50 -6.03
CA ARG A 66 -4.40 -8.69 -6.16
C ARG A 66 -5.81 -8.33 -6.59
N ALA A 67 -6.34 -9.06 -7.55
CA ALA A 67 -7.79 -9.07 -7.80
C ALA A 67 -8.49 -9.91 -6.72
N ILE A 68 -9.52 -9.36 -6.09
CA ILE A 68 -10.27 -10.02 -5.02
C ILE A 68 -11.75 -10.08 -5.38
N GLY A 69 -12.40 -11.21 -5.12
CA GLY A 69 -13.85 -11.34 -5.26
C GLY A 69 -14.33 -11.69 -6.67
N PRO A 70 -15.66 -11.84 -6.86
CA PRO A 70 -16.25 -12.19 -8.15
C PRO A 70 -16.31 -11.02 -9.15
N ASP A 71 -16.19 -9.79 -8.67
CA ASP A 71 -16.06 -8.56 -9.46
C ASP A 71 -14.64 -8.35 -9.97
N GLY A 72 -13.64 -8.97 -9.34
CA GLY A 72 -12.25 -8.94 -9.79
C GLY A 72 -11.56 -7.59 -9.56
N LEU A 73 -12.12 -6.76 -8.67
CA LEU A 73 -11.54 -5.46 -8.34
C LEU A 73 -10.17 -5.64 -7.70
N VAL A 74 -9.27 -4.70 -8.03
CA VAL A 74 -7.86 -4.78 -7.66
C VAL A 74 -7.62 -4.08 -6.32
N TYR A 75 -6.84 -4.74 -5.46
CA TYR A 75 -6.46 -4.27 -4.14
C TYR A 75 -4.94 -4.17 -4.05
N PHE A 76 -4.49 -3.07 -3.46
CA PHE A 76 -3.10 -2.78 -3.16
C PHE A 76 -2.79 -3.05 -1.69
N GLN A 77 -1.58 -3.55 -1.42
CA GLN A 77 -1.03 -3.64 -0.09
C GLN A 77 0.48 -3.38 -0.14
N GLU A 78 0.95 -2.56 0.79
CA GLU A 78 2.36 -2.31 1.04
C GLU A 78 2.67 -2.57 2.52
N ASN A 79 3.78 -3.24 2.79
CA ASN A 79 4.36 -3.27 4.12
C ASN A 79 5.82 -2.85 4.07
N SER A 80 6.22 -1.94 4.94
CA SER A 80 7.53 -1.30 4.89
C SER A 80 8.12 -1.16 6.28
N HIS A 81 9.42 -1.38 6.36
CA HIS A 81 10.24 -1.22 7.54
C HIS A 81 11.38 -0.26 7.22
N LEU A 82 11.50 0.82 7.98
CA LEU A 82 12.57 1.79 7.83
C LEU A 82 13.39 1.85 9.12
N THR A 83 14.70 1.91 8.95
CA THR A 83 15.65 2.32 9.98
C THR A 83 16.39 3.55 9.48
N ASN A 84 16.45 4.62 10.27
CA ASN A 84 17.18 5.83 9.94
C ASN A 84 17.98 6.30 11.16
N THR A 85 19.17 6.86 10.95
CA THR A 85 19.95 7.50 12.01
C THR A 85 20.14 8.97 11.68
N LEU A 86 19.72 9.84 12.60
CA LEU A 86 19.99 11.27 12.54
C LEU A 86 21.15 11.60 13.47
N THR A 87 22.23 12.17 12.92
CA THR A 87 23.45 12.51 13.67
C THR A 87 23.75 13.99 13.54
N ASN A 88 23.95 14.68 14.67
CA ASN A 88 24.50 16.04 14.65
C ASN A 88 26.04 15.94 14.53
N PRO A 89 26.65 16.35 13.42
CA PRO A 89 28.10 16.22 13.22
C PRO A 89 28.93 17.17 14.11
N ALA A 90 28.31 18.19 14.73
CA ALA A 90 29.01 19.15 15.57
C ALA A 90 29.35 18.59 16.97
N ASN A 91 28.53 17.68 17.49
CA ASN A 91 28.72 17.05 18.81
C ASN A 91 28.84 15.52 18.76
N GLY A 92 28.45 14.88 17.65
CA GLY A 92 28.47 13.43 17.47
C GLY A 92 27.28 12.71 18.11
N GLU A 93 26.33 13.43 18.69
CA GLU A 93 25.10 12.86 19.24
C GLU A 93 24.17 12.42 18.12
N PHE A 94 23.44 11.33 18.35
CA PHE A 94 22.54 10.77 17.35
C PHE A 94 21.27 10.16 17.95
N VAL A 95 20.25 10.05 17.11
CA VAL A 95 19.05 9.26 17.39
C VAL A 95 18.79 8.26 16.27
N THR A 96 18.26 7.10 16.63
CA THR A 96 17.84 6.06 15.68
C THR A 96 16.33 6.01 15.59
N HIS A 97 15.80 6.13 14.38
CA HIS A 97 14.40 6.01 14.01
C HIS A 97 14.12 4.62 13.47
N VAL A 98 13.06 3.99 13.96
CA VAL A 98 12.51 2.75 13.43
C VAL A 98 11.04 2.96 13.13
N LEU A 99 10.64 2.69 11.90
CA LEU A 99 9.29 2.84 11.40
C LEU A 99 8.79 1.53 10.81
N ASN A 100 7.54 1.18 11.12
CA ASN A 100 6.84 0.07 10.49
C ASN A 100 5.49 0.59 9.99
N ILE A 101 5.20 0.41 8.71
CA ILE A 101 3.93 0.81 8.10
C ILE A 101 3.34 -0.37 7.35
N LEU A 102 2.01 -0.49 7.44
CA LEU A 102 1.16 -1.28 6.58
C LEU A 102 0.16 -0.32 5.93
N ASN A 103 0.22 -0.20 4.61
CA ASN A 103 -0.81 0.44 3.81
C ASN A 103 -1.58 -0.64 3.06
N LYS A 104 -2.91 -0.55 3.02
CA LYS A 104 -3.71 -1.42 2.16
C LYS A 104 -5.08 -0.88 1.85
N ASP A 105 -5.60 -1.29 0.71
CA ASP A 105 -7.01 -1.13 0.40
C ASP A 105 -7.82 -2.04 1.31
N ARG A 106 -8.75 -1.43 2.04
CA ARG A 106 -9.71 -2.08 2.92
C ARG A 106 -10.94 -2.52 2.15
N LYS A 107 -11.35 -1.70 1.20
CA LYS A 107 -12.52 -1.92 0.36
C LYS A 107 -12.38 -1.09 -0.91
N VAL A 108 -12.59 -1.74 -2.05
CA VAL A 108 -12.75 -1.09 -3.35
C VAL A 108 -14.19 -1.29 -3.79
N THR A 109 -14.84 -0.23 -4.26
CA THR A 109 -16.23 -0.25 -4.74
C THR A 109 -16.29 0.40 -6.11
N ASP A 110 -16.70 -0.36 -7.13
CA ASP A 110 -17.12 0.21 -8.41
C ASP A 110 -18.47 0.90 -8.26
N ASN A 111 -18.50 2.20 -8.55
CA ASN A 111 -19.69 3.04 -8.42
C ASN A 111 -20.64 2.90 -9.62
N GLY A 112 -20.19 2.25 -10.71
CA GLY A 112 -20.96 2.01 -11.93
C GLY A 112 -21.10 3.24 -12.85
N ASP A 113 -20.37 4.31 -12.55
CA ASP A 113 -20.37 5.59 -13.27
C ASP A 113 -19.02 5.92 -13.92
N GLY A 114 -18.09 4.97 -13.93
CA GLY A 114 -16.71 5.18 -14.39
C GLY A 114 -15.71 5.41 -13.25
N THR A 115 -16.16 5.40 -12.00
CA THR A 115 -15.28 5.65 -10.85
C THR A 115 -15.24 4.49 -9.84
N LEU A 116 -14.10 4.38 -9.14
CA LEU A 116 -13.92 3.55 -7.97
C LEU A 116 -13.89 4.42 -6.71
N THR A 117 -14.58 3.99 -5.67
CA THR A 117 -14.34 4.47 -4.29
C THR A 117 -13.42 3.48 -3.60
N ILE A 118 -12.24 3.93 -3.16
CA ILE A 118 -11.24 3.11 -2.48
C ILE A 118 -11.12 3.60 -1.04
N MET A 119 -11.44 2.72 -0.09
CA MET A 119 -11.12 2.93 1.31
C MET A 119 -9.72 2.37 1.59
N VAL A 120 -8.79 3.26 1.85
CA VAL A 120 -7.40 2.96 2.18
C VAL A 120 -7.25 2.89 3.71
N GLY A 121 -6.41 2.00 4.19
CA GLY A 121 -6.10 1.87 5.60
C GLY A 121 -4.60 1.83 5.83
N GLU A 122 -4.09 2.89 6.41
CA GLU A 122 -2.71 3.01 6.85
C GLU A 122 -2.63 2.68 8.33
N THR A 123 -1.60 1.94 8.72
CA THR A 123 -1.38 1.52 10.11
C THR A 123 0.10 1.41 10.33
N GLY A 124 0.61 2.08 11.35
CA GLY A 124 2.03 2.06 11.60
C GLY A 124 2.43 2.65 12.93
N GLY A 125 3.73 2.74 13.12
CA GLY A 125 4.28 3.46 14.25
C GLY A 125 5.78 3.67 14.16
N ASP A 126 6.16 4.80 14.71
CA ASP A 126 7.50 5.36 14.77
C ASP A 126 8.06 5.20 16.17
N ARG A 127 9.34 4.83 16.27
CA ARG A 127 10.08 4.86 17.51
C ARG A 127 11.44 5.49 17.28
N TRP A 128 11.80 6.40 18.17
CA TRP A 128 13.07 7.11 18.15
C TRP A 128 13.82 6.79 19.43
N TYR A 129 15.08 6.41 19.27
CA TYR A 129 15.95 5.95 20.34
C TYR A 129 17.16 6.87 20.45
N ASP A 130 17.58 7.20 21.68
CA ASP A 130 18.89 7.82 21.92
C ASP A 130 20.04 6.80 21.83
N SER A 131 21.27 7.27 22.02
CA SER A 131 22.49 6.44 21.98
C SER A 131 22.53 5.32 23.01
N ASP A 132 21.74 5.42 24.10
CA ASP A 132 21.62 4.38 25.13
C ASP A 132 20.50 3.37 24.79
N GLY A 133 19.80 3.55 23.66
CA GLY A 133 18.68 2.71 23.24
C GLY A 133 17.37 3.01 23.97
N LYS A 134 17.26 4.15 24.65
CA LYS A 134 16.02 4.57 25.31
C LYS A 134 15.12 5.31 24.33
N VAL A 135 13.83 5.00 24.37
CA VAL A 135 12.82 5.69 23.54
C VAL A 135 12.68 7.14 24.00
N VAL A 136 12.96 8.07 23.09
CA VAL A 136 12.84 9.52 23.29
C VAL A 136 11.60 10.11 22.64
N PHE A 137 11.14 9.49 21.55
CA PHE A 137 9.88 9.80 20.90
C PHE A 137 9.26 8.53 20.35
N LYS A 138 7.94 8.45 20.35
CA LYS A 138 7.18 7.38 19.70
C LYS A 138 5.88 7.95 19.21
N ASP A 139 5.48 7.51 18.04
CA ASP A 139 4.17 7.78 17.50
C ASP A 139 3.57 6.51 16.90
N GLY A 140 2.26 6.47 16.76
CA GLY A 140 1.65 5.32 16.15
C GLY A 140 0.14 5.33 16.22
N GLY A 141 -0.42 4.77 15.16
CA GLY A 141 -1.84 4.87 14.92
C GLY A 141 -2.27 4.15 13.66
N SER A 142 -3.49 4.48 13.26
CA SER A 142 -4.09 4.03 12.02
C SER A 142 -5.04 5.09 11.54
N VAL A 143 -4.90 5.45 10.27
CA VAL A 143 -5.82 6.33 9.56
C VAL A 143 -6.44 5.54 8.42
N TRP A 144 -7.77 5.58 8.36
CA TRP A 144 -8.53 5.05 7.25
C TRP A 144 -9.21 6.23 6.57
N PHE A 145 -9.07 6.31 5.26
CA PHE A 145 -9.59 7.40 4.46
C PHE A 145 -10.14 6.86 3.15
N GLU A 146 -10.93 7.67 2.46
CA GLU A 146 -11.50 7.32 1.17
C GLU A 146 -10.96 8.23 0.06
N VAL A 147 -10.69 7.64 -1.10
CA VAL A 147 -10.33 8.33 -2.33
C VAL A 147 -11.26 7.92 -3.45
N LEU A 148 -11.44 8.84 -4.41
CA LEU A 148 -12.17 8.62 -5.64
C LEU A 148 -11.19 8.57 -6.81
N VAL A 149 -11.35 7.56 -7.67
CA VAL A 149 -10.47 7.28 -8.81
C VAL A 149 -11.31 7.09 -10.07
N ASP A 150 -10.92 7.70 -11.18
CA ASP A 150 -11.46 7.39 -12.51
C ASP A 150 -10.75 6.13 -13.02
N HIS A 151 -11.51 5.10 -13.35
CA HIS A 151 -10.93 3.85 -13.83
C HIS A 151 -10.94 3.75 -15.36
N ASN A 152 -11.25 4.83 -16.10
CA ASN A 152 -11.21 4.92 -17.57
C ASN A 152 -11.94 3.77 -18.34
N GLY A 153 -12.96 3.17 -17.72
CA GLY A 153 -13.69 2.02 -18.26
C GLY A 153 -13.06 0.64 -18.00
N THR A 154 -11.96 0.57 -17.27
CA THR A 154 -11.15 -0.60 -16.91
C THR A 154 -11.13 -0.87 -15.39
N PRO A 155 -12.28 -1.12 -14.72
CA PRO A 155 -12.35 -1.22 -13.24
C PRO A 155 -11.53 -2.36 -12.61
N THR A 156 -11.00 -3.28 -13.42
CA THR A 156 -10.14 -4.40 -12.97
C THR A 156 -8.69 -4.27 -13.44
N ASP A 157 -8.31 -3.16 -14.06
CA ASP A 157 -6.96 -2.88 -14.56
C ASP A 157 -6.57 -1.46 -14.16
N PRO A 158 -5.75 -1.30 -13.10
CA PRO A 158 -5.44 0.02 -12.55
C PRO A 158 -4.34 0.78 -13.31
N SER A 159 -3.89 0.27 -14.46
CA SER A 159 -2.72 0.83 -15.16
C SER A 159 -2.96 2.21 -15.79
N ASP A 160 -4.24 2.58 -15.98
CA ASP A 160 -4.68 3.87 -16.51
C ASP A 160 -5.63 4.63 -15.56
N ASP A 161 -5.70 4.21 -14.30
CA ASP A 161 -6.49 4.86 -13.26
C ASP A 161 -5.97 6.28 -12.95
N GLU A 162 -6.88 7.24 -12.80
CA GLU A 162 -6.56 8.63 -12.43
C GLU A 162 -7.18 9.01 -11.07
N PHE A 163 -6.35 9.51 -10.14
CA PHE A 163 -6.85 10.08 -8.89
C PHE A 163 -7.71 11.32 -9.14
N ILE A 164 -8.93 11.33 -8.62
CA ILE A 164 -9.86 12.46 -8.71
C ILE A 164 -9.84 13.29 -7.44
N GLU A 165 -10.15 12.67 -6.31
CA GLU A 165 -10.45 13.40 -5.06
C GLU A 165 -10.16 12.58 -3.81
N PHE A 166 -9.74 13.27 -2.76
CA PHE A 166 -9.70 12.74 -1.39
C PHE A 166 -11.04 13.04 -0.71
N LEU A 167 -11.79 11.99 -0.36
CA LEU A 167 -13.15 12.10 0.17
C LEU A 167 -13.19 12.33 1.69
N GLY A 168 -12.06 12.11 2.38
CA GLY A 168 -11.91 12.41 3.80
C GLY A 168 -11.48 11.23 4.66
N ASP A 169 -11.17 11.53 5.92
CA ASP A 169 -10.88 10.54 6.94
C ASP A 169 -12.17 9.84 7.41
N VAL A 170 -12.16 8.52 7.37
CA VAL A 170 -13.23 7.66 7.88
C VAL A 170 -12.99 7.32 9.34
N LYS A 171 -11.74 7.03 9.71
CA LYS A 171 -11.38 6.62 11.06
C LYS A 171 -9.91 6.92 11.36
N VAL A 172 -9.68 7.62 12.46
CA VAL A 172 -8.34 7.84 13.02
C VAL A 172 -8.27 7.19 14.39
N THR A 173 -7.19 6.44 14.65
CA THR A 173 -6.91 5.85 15.96
C THR A 173 -5.44 5.98 16.29
N GLY A 174 -5.12 6.16 17.56
CA GLY A 174 -3.75 6.35 18.02
C GLY A 174 -3.41 7.82 18.20
N HIS A 175 -2.13 8.09 18.38
CA HIS A 175 -1.62 9.44 18.35
C HIS A 175 -1.17 9.65 16.90
N GLU A 176 -1.81 10.60 16.22
CA GLU A 176 -1.24 11.25 15.04
C GLU A 176 -0.49 12.43 15.63
N ALA A 177 0.71 12.21 16.17
CA ALA A 177 1.61 13.35 16.23
C ALA A 177 2.06 13.49 14.79
N THR A 178 1.36 14.36 14.04
CA THR A 178 1.85 14.75 12.73
C THR A 178 3.35 14.98 12.90
N LEU A 179 4.20 14.44 12.01
CA LEU A 179 5.65 14.65 12.07
C LEU A 179 6.04 16.15 12.07
N THR A 180 5.03 17.02 11.94
CA THR A 180 5.01 18.47 12.01
C THR A 180 4.64 19.09 13.37
N ASP A 181 4.34 18.32 14.42
CA ASP A 181 3.95 18.88 15.72
C ASP A 181 5.14 19.22 16.63
N ASP A 182 4.99 20.31 17.39
CA ASP A 182 5.91 20.91 18.37
C ASP A 182 6.58 19.91 19.34
N ASN A 183 6.09 18.68 19.47
CA ASN A 183 6.68 17.64 20.31
C ASN A 183 7.80 16.84 19.61
N PHE A 184 7.79 16.68 18.27
CA PHE A 184 8.85 15.91 17.61
C PHE A 184 10.19 16.65 17.70
N CYS A 185 10.23 17.87 17.17
CA CYS A 185 11.45 18.66 17.10
C CYS A 185 12.02 18.93 18.50
N ASP A 186 11.20 19.35 19.46
CA ASP A 186 11.65 19.56 20.84
C ASP A 186 12.27 18.30 21.45
N ARG A 187 11.70 17.12 21.21
CA ARG A 187 12.21 15.85 21.75
C ARG A 187 13.52 15.47 21.11
N ILE A 188 13.62 15.54 19.79
CA ILE A 188 14.83 15.13 19.08
C ILE A 188 15.97 16.13 19.35
N LEU A 189 15.70 17.44 19.28
CA LEU A 189 16.68 18.48 19.59
C LEU A 189 17.15 18.41 21.05
N SER A 190 16.30 17.99 21.99
CA SER A 190 16.74 17.77 23.38
C SER A 190 17.83 16.69 23.54
N VAL A 191 18.01 15.83 22.52
CA VAL A 191 19.04 14.78 22.48
C VAL A 191 20.22 15.23 21.65
N ILE A 192 19.98 15.61 20.39
CA ILE A 192 21.06 15.85 19.42
C ILE A 192 21.55 17.30 19.39
N GLY A 193 20.89 18.21 20.11
CA GLY A 193 21.27 19.61 20.27
C GLY A 193 20.87 20.48 19.10
#